data_AF-Q68LN0-F1
#
_entry.id   AF-Q68LN0-F1
#
_cell.length_a   1.000
_cell.length_b   1.000
_cell.length_c   1.000
_cell.angle_alpha   90.00
_cell.angle_beta   90.00
_cell.angle_gamma   90.00
#
_symmetry.space_group_name_H-M   'P 1'
#
loop_
_entity.id
_entity.type
_entity.pdbx_description
1 polymer ?
#
loop_
_entity_poly.entity_id
_entity_poly.type
_entity_poly.pdbx_seq_one_letter_code
_entity_poly.pdbx_strand_id
1 'polypeptide(L)'
;GEGLPGTNEEIKKFATENFNVTFDMFSKIDVNGKTAHPLWVYLKREQKGFLTNEIKWNFTKFLINKEGIPVQRYSPQTKPRDIEKNLAKYW
;
A
#
# COMPACT_ATOMS: atom_id res chain seq x y z
N GLY A 1 -0.01 15.53 3.96
CA GLY A 1 -0.15 15.42 2.49
C GLY A 1 -1.61 15.26 2.21
N GLU A 2 -2.19 16.15 1.42
CA GLU A 2 -3.58 16.02 0.98
C GLU A 2 -3.71 14.72 0.18
N GLY A 3 -4.68 13.88 0.55
CA GLY A 3 -4.97 12.64 -0.16
C GLY A 3 -5.54 12.91 -1.55
N LEU A 4 -5.81 11.85 -2.31
CA LEU A 4 -6.58 11.98 -3.54
C LEU A 4 -7.94 12.65 -3.23
N PRO A 5 -8.23 13.81 -3.82
CA PRO A 5 -9.52 14.47 -3.63
C PRO A 5 -10.63 13.62 -4.26
N GLY A 6 -11.85 13.74 -3.72
CA GLY A 6 -13.03 13.03 -4.22
C GLY A 6 -13.54 11.90 -3.31
N THR A 7 -14.73 11.43 -3.66
CA THR A 7 -15.42 10.30 -3.05
C THR A 7 -14.80 8.96 -3.49
N ASN A 8 -15.12 7.88 -2.78
CA ASN A 8 -14.65 6.54 -3.16
C ASN A 8 -15.07 6.16 -4.59
N GLU A 9 -16.28 6.58 -5.01
CA GLU A 9 -16.84 6.30 -6.33
C GLU A 9 -16.11 7.08 -7.43
N GLU A 10 -15.85 8.37 -7.21
CA GLU A 10 -15.09 9.21 -8.13
C GLU A 10 -13.67 8.70 -8.34
N ILE A 11 -12.99 8.33 -7.24
CA ILE A 11 -11.63 7.78 -7.29
C ILE A 11 -11.61 6.46 -8.07
N LYS A 12 -12.57 5.56 -7.81
CA LYS A 12 -12.67 4.28 -8.53
C LYS A 12 -12.90 4.51 -10.02
N LYS A 13 -13.89 5.34 -10.37
CA LYS A 13 -14.22 5.68 -11.76
C LYS A 13 -13.00 6.24 -12.50
N PHE A 14 -12.33 7.22 -11.90
CA PHE A 14 -11.11 7.82 -12.46
C PHE A 14 -10.02 6.77 -12.73
N ALA A 15 -9.75 5.89 -11.76
CA ALA A 15 -8.73 4.87 -11.89
C ALA A 15 -9.06 3.83 -12.99
N THR A 16 -10.31 3.39 -13.07
CA THR A 16 -10.75 2.40 -14.07
C THR A 16 -10.76 2.99 -15.48
N GLU A 17 -11.29 4.20 -15.67
CA GLU A 17 -11.43 4.81 -17.00
C GLU A 17 -10.09 5.26 -17.60
N ASN A 18 -9.16 5.76 -16.76
CA ASN A 18 -7.91 6.35 -17.25
C ASN A 18 -6.72 5.38 -17.23
N PHE A 19 -6.74 4.37 -16.36
CA PHE A 19 -5.59 3.48 -16.16
C PHE A 19 -5.94 1.99 -16.28
N ASN A 20 -7.20 1.66 -16.60
CA ASN A 20 -7.67 0.30 -16.77
C ASN A 20 -7.31 -0.59 -15.56
N VAL A 21 -7.51 -0.05 -14.34
CA VAL A 21 -7.29 -0.81 -13.10
C VAL A 21 -8.24 -2.00 -13.05
N THR A 22 -7.67 -3.20 -12.98
CA THR A 22 -8.42 -4.48 -12.91
C THR A 22 -8.37 -5.13 -11.53
N PHE A 23 -7.57 -4.59 -10.61
CA PHE A 23 -7.46 -5.08 -9.24
C PHE A 23 -8.44 -4.36 -8.30
N ASP A 24 -8.70 -4.98 -7.15
CA ASP A 24 -9.60 -4.42 -6.15
C ASP A 24 -9.13 -3.06 -5.62
N MET A 25 -10.08 -2.12 -5.54
CA MET A 25 -9.88 -0.82 -4.91
C MET A 25 -10.78 -0.74 -3.68
N PHE A 26 -10.17 -0.36 -2.55
CA PHE A 26 -10.85 -0.22 -1.27
C PHE A 26 -11.18 1.24 -0.97
N SER A 27 -12.08 1.47 -0.01
CA SER A 27 -12.43 2.82 0.46
C SER A 27 -11.21 3.57 1.00
N LYS A 28 -11.24 4.90 0.87
CA LYS A 28 -10.24 5.78 1.46
C LYS A 28 -10.21 5.64 2.98
N ILE A 29 -9.01 5.47 3.52
CA ILE A 29 -8.75 5.28 4.96
C ILE A 29 -7.49 6.05 5.37
N ASP A 30 -7.35 6.30 6.66
CA ASP A 30 -6.10 6.79 7.23
C ASP A 30 -5.09 5.64 7.39
N VAL A 31 -3.85 5.89 6.96
CA VAL A 31 -2.74 4.91 7.09
C VAL A 31 -1.76 5.28 8.19
N ASN A 32 -1.83 6.52 8.71
CA ASN A 32 -1.00 7.08 9.78
C ASN A 32 -1.89 7.77 10.83
N GLY A 33 -1.28 8.18 11.95
CA GLY A 33 -1.99 8.85 13.03
C GLY A 33 -2.84 7.92 13.89
N LYS A 34 -3.64 8.53 14.78
CA LYS A 34 -4.46 7.84 15.79
C LYS A 34 -5.65 7.09 15.19
N THR A 35 -6.10 7.51 14.01
CA THR A 35 -7.23 6.94 13.26
C THR A 35 -6.78 5.92 12.21
N ALA A 36 -5.49 5.57 12.18
CA ALA A 36 -4.95 4.63 11.21
C ALA A 36 -5.70 3.30 11.25
N HIS A 37 -6.08 2.79 10.08
CA HIS A 37 -6.76 1.51 9.96
C HIS A 37 -5.91 0.37 10.57
N PRO A 38 -6.50 -0.59 11.31
CA PRO A 38 -5.75 -1.64 12.01
C PRO A 38 -4.78 -2.44 11.14
N LEU A 39 -5.16 -2.74 9.90
CA LEU A 39 -4.28 -3.40 8.92
C LEU A 39 -2.99 -2.59 8.69
N TRP A 40 -3.08 -1.26 8.54
CA TRP A 40 -1.90 -0.43 8.33
C TRP A 40 -1.05 -0.28 9.59
N VAL A 41 -1.67 -0.29 10.77
CA VAL A 41 -0.93 -0.37 12.05
C VAL A 41 -0.13 -1.66 12.11
N TYR A 42 -0.76 -2.79 11.78
CA TYR A 42 -0.11 -4.10 11.72
C TYR A 42 1.06 -4.13 10.73
N LEU A 43 0.83 -3.76 9.47
CA LEU A 43 1.86 -3.79 8.42
C LEU A 43 3.09 -2.94 8.78
N LYS A 44 2.89 -1.73 9.31
CA LYS A 44 3.99 -0.84 9.72
C LYS A 44 4.77 -1.35 10.93
N ARG A 45 4.14 -2.16 11.79
CA ARG A 45 4.78 -2.78 12.95
C ARG A 45 5.65 -3.96 12.53
N GLU A 46 5.11 -4.85 11.70
CA GLU A 46 5.83 -6.04 11.22
C GLU A 46 6.96 -5.67 10.25
N GLN A 47 6.72 -4.68 9.38
CA GLN A 47 7.68 -4.21 8.38
C GLN A 47 8.02 -2.73 8.64
N LYS A 48 8.99 -2.54 9.53
CA LYS A 48 9.43 -1.24 10.03
C LYS A 48 10.04 -0.36 8.94
N GLY A 49 9.93 0.95 9.12
CA GLY A 49 10.62 1.92 8.28
C GLY A 49 12.03 2.21 8.81
N PHE A 50 12.83 2.96 8.05
CA PHE A 50 14.24 3.22 8.40
C PHE A 50 14.42 4.13 9.62
N LEU A 51 13.60 5.19 9.74
CA LEU A 51 13.65 6.16 10.86
C LEU A 51 12.38 6.13 11.71
N THR A 52 11.24 6.11 11.02
CA THR A 52 9.92 5.99 11.64
C THR A 52 9.13 4.93 10.90
N ASN A 53 8.14 4.34 11.57
CA ASN A 53 7.28 3.35 10.94
C ASN A 53 6.19 3.97 10.07
N GLU A 54 6.02 5.29 10.10
CA GLU A 54 5.00 6.01 9.33
C GLU A 54 5.17 5.84 7.82
N ILE A 55 4.04 5.87 7.10
CA ILE A 55 4.02 5.92 5.64
C ILE A 55 4.35 7.35 5.21
N LYS A 56 5.56 7.57 4.69
CA LYS A 56 6.05 8.92 4.37
C LYS A 56 5.39 9.54 3.13
N TRP A 57 4.93 8.71 2.19
CA TRP A 57 4.36 9.17 0.93
C TRP A 57 3.49 8.10 0.27
N ASN A 58 2.68 8.53 -0.68
CA ASN A 58 1.84 7.69 -1.54
C ASN A 58 2.69 6.62 -2.25
N PHE A 59 2.06 5.48 -2.56
CA PHE A 59 2.68 4.33 -3.22
C PHE A 59 3.77 3.61 -2.41
N THR A 60 3.73 3.65 -1.08
CA THR A 60 4.47 2.66 -0.27
C THR A 60 3.81 1.28 -0.45
N LYS A 61 4.62 0.22 -0.65
CA LYS A 61 4.10 -1.14 -0.90
C LYS A 61 4.53 -2.09 0.21
N PHE A 62 3.67 -3.06 0.51
CA PHE A 62 3.97 -4.20 1.36
C PHE A 62 3.78 -5.48 0.57
N LEU A 63 4.67 -6.45 0.74
CA LEU A 63 4.52 -7.81 0.24
C LEU A 63 4.14 -8.71 1.41
N ILE A 64 3.07 -9.47 1.23
CA ILE A 64 2.50 -10.40 2.21
C ILE A 64 2.58 -11.79 1.58
N ASN A 65 3.15 -12.79 2.24
CA ASN A 65 3.30 -14.14 1.67
C ASN A 65 1.98 -14.95 1.70
N LYS A 66 2.03 -16.20 1.22
CA LYS A 66 0.86 -17.11 1.17
C LYS A 66 0.24 -17.43 2.53
N GLU A 67 1.01 -17.34 3.61
CA GLU A 67 0.56 -17.55 4.98
C GLU A 67 -0.06 -16.29 5.60
N GLY A 68 -0.13 -15.18 4.85
CA GLY A 68 -0.69 -13.91 5.33
C GLY A 68 0.30 -13.06 6.16
N ILE A 69 1.60 -13.40 6.13
CA ILE A 69 2.64 -12.73 6.90
C ILE A 69 3.28 -11.61 6.05
N PRO A 70 3.37 -10.36 6.54
CA PRO A 70 4.11 -9.30 5.86
C PRO A 70 5.61 -9.61 5.86
N VAL A 71 6.21 -9.75 4.68
CA VAL A 71 7.61 -10.17 4.50
C VAL A 71 8.52 -9.05 4.02
N GLN A 72 7.97 -8.01 3.39
CA GLN A 72 8.79 -6.89 2.92
C GLN A 72 8.00 -5.59 2.77
N ARG A 73 8.69 -4.46 2.96
CA ARG A 73 8.19 -3.10 2.70
C ARG A 73 9.08 -2.40 1.67
N TYR A 74 8.47 -1.72 0.72
CA TYR A 74 9.14 -1.03 -0.38
C TYR A 74 8.81 0.46 -0.41
N SER A 75 9.79 1.27 -0.82
CA SER A 75 9.62 2.70 -0.93
C SER A 75 8.71 3.06 -2.13
N PRO A 76 8.16 4.29 -2.17
CA PRO A 76 7.44 4.80 -3.34
C PRO A 76 8.19 4.67 -4.66
N GLN A 77 9.52 4.79 -4.61
CA GLN A 77 10.39 4.79 -5.79
C GLN A 77 10.69 3.38 -6.32
N THR A 78 10.50 2.33 -5.50
CA THR A 78 10.66 0.95 -5.97
C THR A 78 9.60 0.64 -7.02
N LYS A 79 10.05 0.22 -8.21
CA LYS A 79 9.18 -0.14 -9.33
C LYS A 79 8.58 -1.54 -9.10
N PRO A 80 7.32 -1.78 -9.48
CA PRO A 80 6.69 -3.10 -9.33
C PRO A 80 7.49 -4.26 -9.93
N ARG A 81 8.11 -4.08 -11.11
CA ARG A 81 8.95 -5.11 -11.76
C ARG A 81 10.16 -5.54 -10.92
N ASP A 82 10.68 -4.67 -10.07
CA ASP A 82 11.78 -5.01 -9.17
C ASP A 82 11.29 -5.84 -7.97
N ILE A 83 9.99 -5.76 -7.64
CA ILE A 83 9.34 -6.56 -6.59
C ILE A 83 9.07 -7.98 -7.09
N GLU A 84 8.76 -8.17 -8.38
CA GLU A 84 8.49 -9.48 -8.98
C GLU A 84 9.60 -10.50 -8.74
N LYS A 85 10.87 -10.04 -8.77
CA LYS A 85 12.04 -10.88 -8.47
C LYS A 85 12.01 -11.49 -7.07
N ASN A 86 11.35 -10.82 -6.12
CA ASN A 86 11.20 -11.28 -4.75
C ASN A 86 9.98 -12.17 -4.56
N LEU A 87 9.02 -12.20 -5.50
CA LEU A 87 7.83 -13.05 -5.39
C LEU A 87 8.22 -14.51 -5.28
N ALA A 88 9.14 -15.00 -6.11
CA ALA A 88 9.62 -16.38 -6.09
C ALA A 88 10.23 -16.83 -4.74
N LYS A 89 10.62 -15.88 -3.87
CA LYS A 89 11.12 -16.20 -2.53
C LYS A 89 10.00 -16.44 -1.52
N TYR A 90 8.81 -15.88 -1.74
CA TYR A 90 7.73 -15.82 -0.76
C TYR A 90 6.40 -16.43 -1.28
N TRP A 91 6.37 -16.84 -2.55
CA TRP A 91 5.26 -17.53 -3.23
C TRP A 91 5.79 -18.80 -3.86
#